data_AF-A0A8S4EMR9-F1
#
_entry.id   AF-A0A8S4EMR9-F1
#
_cell.length_a   1.000
_cell.length_b   1.000
_cell.length_c   1.000
_cell.angle_alpha   90.00
_cell.angle_beta   90.00
_cell.angle_gamma   90.00
#
_symmetry.space_group_name_H-M   'P 1'
#
loop_
_entity.id
_entity.type
_entity.pdbx_description
1 polymer ?
#
loop_
_entity_poly.entity_id
_entity_poly.type
_entity_poly.pdbx_seq_one_letter_code
_entity_poly.pdbx_strand_id
1 'polypeptide(L)'
;MSSKKGKKSFGNKHFPIAESVSIALKIQLDKFLSDENETELKFPTFLSAQERGFIHETVAKLGLKSKSRGKGVNRYLTIYKRIGSTIIQNDAKLILDSNMRCSIAELFNTFPITSKEKDDLSSCPEKERSPQLSHKTMGQLNNGVAQV
;
A
#
# COMPACT_ATOMS: atom_id res chain seq x y z
N MET A 1 6.37 -6.24 -8.12
CA MET A 1 5.65 -6.72 -6.93
C MET A 1 4.45 -5.81 -6.67
N SER A 2 3.31 -6.14 -7.26
CA SER A 2 2.08 -5.35 -7.07
C SER A 2 1.47 -5.70 -5.72
N SER A 3 1.65 -4.82 -4.73
CA SER A 3 0.90 -4.91 -3.48
C SER A 3 -0.60 -4.87 -3.80
N LYS A 4 -1.29 -6.02 -3.72
CA LYS A 4 -2.76 -6.13 -3.78
C LYS A 4 -3.31 -5.28 -2.62
N LYS A 5 -3.56 -4.00 -2.90
CA LYS A 5 -4.16 -3.03 -1.99
C LYS A 5 -5.63 -3.44 -1.89
N GLY A 6 -5.95 -4.27 -0.89
CA GLY A 6 -7.34 -4.56 -0.55
C GLY A 6 -8.09 -3.24 -0.47
N LYS A 7 -9.03 -3.03 -1.41
CA LYS A 7 -9.95 -1.90 -1.37
C LYS A 7 -10.80 -2.12 -0.11
N LYS A 8 -10.34 -1.61 1.04
CA LYS A 8 -11.20 -1.48 2.20
C LYS A 8 -12.34 -0.60 1.74
N SER A 9 -13.52 -1.19 1.62
CA SER A 9 -14.77 -0.46 1.45
C SER A 9 -14.78 0.60 2.55
N PHE A 10 -14.74 1.87 2.15
CA PHE A 10 -15.02 2.98 3.04
C PHE A 10 -16.52 2.94 3.28
N GLY A 11 -16.99 1.96 4.06
CA GLY A 11 -18.32 2.04 4.65
C GLY A 11 -18.43 3.41 5.33
N ASN A 12 -19.58 4.06 5.21
CA ASN A 12 -19.85 5.39 5.75
C ASN A 12 -19.52 5.43 7.25
N LYS A 13 -18.27 5.71 7.60
CA LYS A 13 -17.80 5.81 8.97
C LYS A 13 -18.06 7.24 9.38
N HIS A 14 -19.02 7.44 10.26
CA HIS A 14 -19.25 8.76 10.84
C HIS A 14 -18.12 9.10 11.81
N PHE A 15 -17.41 10.20 11.57
CA PHE A 15 -16.38 10.72 12.46
C PHE A 15 -16.91 11.99 13.15
N PRO A 16 -17.32 11.93 14.43
CA PRO A 16 -17.98 13.05 15.12
C PRO A 16 -16.99 14.16 15.52
N ILE A 17 -16.51 14.95 14.57
CA ILE A 17 -15.52 16.02 14.81
C ILE A 17 -16.18 17.36 15.15
N ALA A 18 -15.44 18.24 15.83
CA ALA A 18 -15.88 19.63 16.04
C ALA A 18 -15.99 20.37 14.69
N GLU A 19 -17.02 21.21 14.55
CA GLU A 19 -17.27 21.97 13.31
C GLU A 19 -16.10 22.89 12.94
N SER A 20 -15.45 23.51 13.93
CA SER A 20 -14.27 24.34 13.74
C SER A 20 -13.13 23.61 13.03
N VAL A 21 -12.92 22.33 13.36
CA VAL A 21 -11.91 21.48 12.72
C VAL A 21 -12.30 21.16 11.27
N SER A 22 -13.59 20.91 11.01
CA SER A 22 -14.12 20.69 9.66
C SER A 22 -13.90 21.89 8.76
N ILE A 23 -14.24 23.09 9.25
CA ILE A 23 -14.08 24.35 8.53
C ILE A 23 -12.61 24.62 8.25
N ALA A 24 -11.75 24.50 9.27
CA ALA A 24 -10.31 24.71 9.13
C ALA A 24 -9.69 23.75 8.10
N LEU A 25 -10.09 22.47 8.12
CA LEU A 25 -9.67 21.48 7.14
C LEU A 25 -10.07 21.90 5.72
N LYS A 26 -11.32 22.31 5.53
CA LYS A 26 -11.83 22.71 4.21
C LYS A 26 -11.04 23.88 3.64
N ILE A 27 -10.82 24.93 4.44
CA ILE A 27 -10.01 26.09 4.04
C ILE A 27 -8.59 25.65 3.66
N GLN A 28 -7.99 24.77 4.46
CA GLN A 28 -6.63 24.29 4.19
C GLN A 28 -6.54 23.43 2.93
N LEU A 29 -7.56 22.60 2.66
CA LEU A 29 -7.65 21.79 1.45
C LEU A 29 -7.86 22.65 0.21
N ASP A 30 -8.72 23.67 0.28
CA ASP A 30 -8.97 24.59 -0.84
C ASP A 30 -7.69 25.36 -1.22
N LYS A 31 -6.93 25.81 -0.22
CA LYS A 31 -5.60 26.42 -0.43
C LYS A 31 -4.64 25.44 -1.09
N PHE A 32 -4.52 24.23 -0.54
CA PHE A 32 -3.65 23.18 -1.08
C PHE A 32 -4.01 22.80 -2.52
N LEU A 33 -5.30 22.70 -2.84
CA LEU A 33 -5.75 22.36 -4.19
C LEU A 33 -5.45 23.48 -5.20
N SER A 34 -5.55 24.73 -4.78
CA SER A 34 -5.29 25.91 -5.62
C SER A 34 -3.82 26.11 -5.98
N ASP A 35 -2.88 25.65 -5.14
CA ASP A 35 -1.43 25.79 -5.40
C ASP A 35 -0.89 24.62 -6.22
N GLU A 36 -0.62 24.81 -7.52
CA GLU A 36 -0.08 23.76 -8.40
C GLU A 36 1.33 23.28 -8.02
N ASN A 37 2.12 24.09 -7.32
CA ASN A 37 3.48 23.74 -6.93
C ASN A 37 3.51 22.80 -5.72
N GLU A 38 2.47 22.84 -4.88
CA GLU A 38 2.36 22.00 -3.70
C GLU A 38 1.75 20.64 -4.04
N THR A 39 2.56 19.57 -3.98
CA THR A 39 2.12 18.19 -4.28
C THR A 39 1.73 17.38 -3.05
N GLU A 40 2.18 17.82 -1.86
CA GLU A 40 1.97 17.14 -0.59
C GLU A 40 1.75 18.14 0.54
N LEU A 41 0.78 17.85 1.41
CA LEU A 41 0.51 18.66 2.59
C LEU A 41 0.64 17.79 3.85
N LYS A 42 1.52 18.20 4.76
CA LYS A 42 1.78 17.53 6.04
C LYS A 42 0.97 18.18 7.16
N PHE A 43 0.16 17.37 7.82
CA PHE A 43 -0.52 17.76 9.04
C PHE A 43 0.37 17.59 10.28
N PRO A 44 0.11 18.37 11.34
CA PRO A 44 0.78 18.20 12.62
C PRO A 44 0.50 16.85 13.30
N THR A 45 1.29 16.53 14.32
CA THR A 45 1.20 15.25 15.05
C THR A 45 0.01 15.18 16.02
N PHE A 46 -0.51 16.33 16.46
CA PHE A 46 -1.56 16.46 17.48
C PHE A 46 -2.97 16.03 17.02
N LEU A 47 -3.14 15.60 15.77
CA LEU A 47 -4.40 15.04 15.30
C LEU A 47 -4.73 13.72 16.01
N SER A 48 -5.92 13.65 16.58
CA SER A 48 -6.55 12.45 17.14
C SER A 48 -6.83 11.39 16.07
N ALA A 49 -7.10 10.16 16.50
CA ALA A 49 -7.46 9.07 15.59
C ALA A 49 -8.74 9.38 14.80
N GLN A 50 -9.68 10.09 15.42
CA GLN A 50 -10.96 10.44 14.82
C GLN A 50 -10.81 11.53 13.75
N GLU A 51 -10.05 12.59 14.04
CA GLU A 51 -9.73 13.63 13.07
C GLU A 51 -8.96 13.05 11.88
N ARG A 52 -7.98 12.16 12.12
CA ARG A 52 -7.28 11.46 11.04
C ARG A 52 -8.24 10.66 10.17
N GLY A 53 -9.20 9.97 10.78
CA GLY A 53 -10.24 9.23 10.07
C GLY A 53 -11.10 10.14 9.19
N PHE A 54 -11.56 11.25 9.74
CA PHE A 54 -12.32 12.28 9.02
C PHE A 54 -11.54 12.85 7.83
N ILE A 55 -10.27 13.19 8.03
CA ILE A 55 -9.40 13.69 6.95
C ILE A 55 -9.22 12.63 5.88
N HIS A 56 -8.95 11.38 6.26
CA HIS A 56 -8.79 10.28 5.32
C HIS A 56 -10.03 10.10 4.43
N GLU A 57 -11.23 10.18 4.99
CA GLU A 57 -12.48 10.09 4.24
C GLU A 57 -12.70 11.32 3.33
N THR A 58 -12.53 12.52 3.88
CA THR A 58 -12.76 13.79 3.17
C THR A 58 -11.87 13.91 1.94
N VAL A 59 -10.56 13.68 2.11
CA VAL A 59 -9.62 13.80 1.00
C VAL A 59 -9.78 12.67 -0.03
N ALA A 60 -10.27 11.50 0.39
CA ALA A 60 -10.60 10.43 -0.55
C ALA A 60 -11.78 10.80 -1.46
N LYS A 61 -12.80 11.49 -0.93
CA LYS A 61 -13.93 12.03 -1.72
C LYS A 61 -13.48 13.07 -2.74
N LEU A 62 -12.44 13.84 -2.42
CA LEU A 62 -11.79 14.82 -3.32
C LEU A 62 -10.79 14.17 -4.31
N GLY A 63 -10.67 12.85 -4.32
CA GLY A 63 -9.76 12.13 -5.22
C GLY A 63 -8.27 12.19 -4.84
N LEU A 64 -7.94 12.76 -3.68
CA LEU A 64 -6.58 12.82 -3.15
C LEU A 64 -6.20 11.49 -2.47
N LYS A 65 -4.90 11.33 -2.18
CA LYS A 65 -4.40 10.22 -1.36
C LYS A 65 -3.93 10.73 -0.01
N SER A 66 -3.97 9.87 1.00
CA SER A 66 -3.55 10.21 2.35
C SER A 66 -2.90 9.03 3.04
N LYS A 67 -1.90 9.30 3.88
CA LYS A 67 -1.19 8.27 4.65
C LYS A 67 -0.69 8.84 5.98
N SER A 68 -0.93 8.09 7.06
CA SER A 68 -0.19 8.32 8.29
C SER A 68 1.26 7.82 8.15
N ARG A 69 2.22 8.61 8.62
CA ARG A 69 3.67 8.35 8.63
C ARG A 69 4.21 8.53 10.06
N GLY A 70 5.42 8.04 10.32
CA GLY A 70 6.05 8.12 11.64
C GLY A 70 5.52 7.06 12.63
N LYS A 71 6.06 7.08 13.85
CA LYS A 71 5.72 6.14 14.93
C LYS A 71 5.45 6.93 16.23
N GLY A 72 4.55 6.42 17.07
CA GLY A 72 4.22 7.01 18.37
C GLY A 72 3.81 8.48 18.29
N VAL A 73 4.39 9.31 19.16
CA VAL A 73 4.15 10.76 19.24
C VAL A 73 4.62 11.53 18.00
N ASN A 74 5.57 10.98 17.24
CA ASN A 74 6.07 11.55 16.00
C ASN A 74 5.24 11.12 14.78
N ARG A 75 4.07 10.52 15.00
CA ARG A 75 3.17 10.11 13.92
C ARG A 75 2.41 11.30 13.37
N TYR A 76 2.50 11.54 12.07
CA TYR A 76 1.82 12.63 11.36
C TYR A 76 0.98 12.09 10.20
N LEU A 77 0.06 12.90 9.68
CA LEU A 77 -0.75 12.57 8.50
C LEU A 77 -0.25 13.42 7.33
N THR A 78 -0.08 12.82 6.16
CA THR A 78 0.23 13.56 4.93
C THR A 78 -0.82 13.25 3.88
N ILE A 79 -1.24 14.28 3.16
CA ILE A 79 -2.13 14.17 2.00
C ILE A 79 -1.35 14.52 0.73
N TYR A 80 -1.81 14.00 -0.40
CA TYR A 80 -1.06 13.96 -1.63
C TYR A 80 -1.97 14.19 -2.83
N LYS A 81 -1.54 15.05 -3.75
CA LYS A 81 -2.15 15.17 -5.09
C LYS A 81 -1.86 13.91 -5.90
N ARG A 82 -2.69 13.65 -6.92
CA ARG A 82 -2.50 12.44 -7.75
C ARG A 82 -1.31 12.58 -8.69
N ILE A 83 -1.03 13.80 -9.11
CA ILE A 83 0.03 14.15 -10.06
C ILE A 83 1.19 14.75 -9.25
N GLY A 84 2.41 14.30 -9.49
CA GLY A 84 3.62 14.82 -8.83
C GLY A 84 3.85 14.35 -7.38
N SER A 85 2.99 13.52 -6.80
CA SER A 85 3.18 13.03 -5.42
C SER A 85 4.24 11.92 -5.31
N THR A 86 5.06 11.97 -4.25
CA THR A 86 6.02 10.91 -3.95
C THR A 86 5.40 9.56 -3.55
N ILE A 87 4.13 9.52 -3.10
CA ILE A 87 3.43 8.26 -2.79
C ILE A 87 3.00 7.52 -4.06
N ILE A 88 2.80 8.24 -5.16
CA ILE A 88 2.48 7.71 -6.48
C ILE A 88 3.73 7.89 -7.36
N GLN A 89 4.92 7.68 -6.80
CA GLN A 89 6.08 7.48 -7.66
C GLN A 89 5.78 6.27 -8.54
N ASN A 90 5.95 6.45 -9.85
CA ASN A 90 5.98 5.35 -10.80
C ASN A 90 6.85 4.23 -10.23
N ASP A 91 6.48 2.97 -10.49
CA ASP A 91 7.31 1.83 -10.09
C ASP A 91 8.77 2.09 -10.48
N ALA A 92 9.70 1.67 -9.60
CA ALA A 92 11.12 1.82 -9.86
C ALA A 92 11.44 1.25 -11.25
N LYS A 93 11.92 2.11 -12.14
CA LYS A 93 12.27 1.72 -13.50
C LYS A 93 13.74 1.31 -13.52
N LEU A 94 14.01 0.04 -13.81
CA LEU A 94 15.35 -0.42 -14.18
C LEU A 94 15.44 -0.39 -15.70
N ILE A 95 16.10 0.62 -16.25
CA ILE A 95 16.36 0.71 -17.68
C ILE A 95 17.65 -0.07 -17.96
N LEU A 96 17.54 -1.14 -18.73
CA LEU A 96 18.71 -1.91 -19.16
C LEU A 96 19.30 -1.26 -20.40
N ASP A 97 20.59 -0.95 -20.38
CA ASP A 97 21.32 -0.56 -21.58
C ASP A 97 21.79 -1.80 -22.39
N SER A 98 22.51 -1.57 -23.49
CA SER A 98 22.99 -2.67 -24.34
C SER A 98 24.01 -3.57 -23.64
N ASN A 99 24.92 -2.98 -22.87
CA ASN A 99 25.99 -3.71 -22.20
C ASN A 99 25.41 -4.59 -21.09
N MET A 100 24.45 -4.07 -20.33
CA MET A 100 23.72 -4.82 -19.31
C MET A 100 23.01 -6.04 -19.91
N ARG A 101 22.35 -5.88 -21.07
CA ARG A 101 21.69 -7.00 -21.75
C ARG A 101 22.70 -8.05 -22.22
N CYS A 102 23.85 -7.63 -22.75
CA CYS A 102 24.93 -8.54 -23.12
C CYS A 102 25.44 -9.32 -21.90
N SER A 103 25.74 -8.65 -20.80
CA SER A 103 26.21 -9.32 -19.56
C SER A 103 25.17 -10.29 -18.99
N ILE A 104 23.88 -9.95 -19.05
CA ILE A 104 22.80 -10.86 -18.63
C ILE A 104 22.76 -12.11 -19.53
N ALA A 105 22.89 -11.94 -20.86
CA ALA A 105 22.91 -13.07 -21.79
C ALA A 105 24.14 -13.95 -21.62
N GLU A 106 25.32 -13.36 -21.40
CA GLU A 106 26.56 -14.07 -21.09
C GLU A 106 26.44 -14.87 -19.80
N LEU A 107 25.82 -14.30 -18.76
CA LEU A 107 25.57 -15.00 -17.51
C LEU A 107 24.68 -16.24 -17.73
N PHE A 108 23.59 -16.11 -18.49
CA PHE A 108 22.71 -17.24 -18.81
C PHE A 108 23.36 -18.30 -19.70
N ASN A 109 24.28 -17.92 -20.59
CA ASN A 109 25.04 -18.88 -21.38
C ASN A 109 26.10 -19.62 -20.55
N THR A 110 26.74 -18.91 -19.61
CA THR A 110 27.79 -19.48 -18.75
C THR A 110 27.18 -20.37 -17.65
N PHE A 111 26.00 -20.00 -17.15
CA PHE A 111 25.27 -20.71 -16.12
C PHE A 111 23.83 -20.97 -16.60
N PRO A 112 23.61 -22.00 -17.44
CA PRO A 112 22.29 -22.36 -17.92
C PRO A 112 21.35 -22.70 -16.77
N ILE A 113 20.11 -22.22 -16.86
CA ILE A 113 19.08 -22.50 -15.86
C ILE A 113 18.85 -24.01 -15.76
N THR A 114 18.94 -24.54 -14.54
CA THR A 114 18.68 -25.94 -14.25
C THR A 114 17.18 -26.23 -14.22
N SER A 115 16.79 -27.49 -14.44
CA SER A 115 15.38 -27.90 -14.35
C SER A 115 14.76 -27.56 -12.97
N LYS A 116 15.55 -27.70 -11.90
CA LYS A 116 15.12 -27.35 -10.54
C LYS A 116 14.83 -25.86 -10.39
N GLU A 117 15.73 -24.99 -10.86
CA GLU A 117 15.50 -23.53 -10.82
C GLU A 117 14.30 -23.13 -11.67
N LYS A 118 14.10 -23.77 -12.82
CA LYS A 118 12.92 -23.54 -13.67
C LYS A 118 11.63 -23.87 -12.92
N ASP A 119 11.60 -24.97 -12.18
CA ASP A 119 10.45 -25.37 -11.37
C ASP A 119 10.25 -24.40 -10.18
N ASP A 120 11.31 -24.00 -9.49
CA ASP A 120 11.28 -23.01 -8.40
C ASP A 120 10.75 -21.63 -8.87
N LEU A 121 11.11 -21.23 -10.09
CA LEU A 121 10.62 -20.00 -10.74
C LEU A 121 9.18 -20.11 -11.26
N SER A 122 8.69 -21.33 -11.51
CA SER A 122 7.34 -21.59 -12.04
C SER A 122 6.24 -21.62 -10.98
N SER A 123 6.60 -21.62 -9.69
CA SER A 123 5.66 -21.59 -8.58
C SER A 123 4.99 -20.22 -8.40
N CYS A 124 3.97 -19.93 -9.21
CA CYS A 124 2.70 -19.35 -8.74
C CYS A 124 1.63 -19.29 -9.85
N PRO A 125 0.97 -20.40 -10.23
CA PRO A 125 -0.48 -20.31 -10.41
C PRO A 125 -1.06 -20.08 -9.02
N GLU A 126 -1.85 -19.02 -8.90
CA GLU A 126 -2.70 -18.70 -7.78
C GLU A 126 -3.45 -19.98 -7.34
N LYS A 127 -2.94 -20.68 -6.31
CA LYS A 127 -3.79 -21.62 -5.57
C LYS A 127 -4.84 -20.73 -4.95
N GLU A 128 -6.00 -20.68 -5.60
CA GLU A 128 -7.25 -20.20 -5.04
C GLU A 128 -7.29 -20.63 -3.58
N ARG A 129 -7.07 -19.69 -2.68
CA ARG A 129 -7.50 -19.85 -1.30
C ARG A 129 -9.00 -19.63 -1.36
N SER A 130 -9.72 -20.65 -1.79
CA SER A 130 -11.16 -20.72 -1.61
C SER A 130 -11.44 -20.40 -0.14
N PRO A 131 -12.42 -19.53 0.17
CA PRO A 131 -12.79 -19.28 1.54
C PRO A 131 -13.58 -20.49 2.04
N GLN A 132 -12.86 -21.55 2.43
CA GLN A 132 -13.42 -22.62 3.27
C GLN A 132 -13.59 -22.05 4.68
N LEU A 133 -14.60 -21.21 4.83
CA LEU A 133 -15.30 -21.00 6.07
C LEU A 133 -16.02 -22.32 6.35
N SER A 134 -15.39 -23.22 7.11
CA SER A 134 -16.06 -24.08 8.09
C SER A 134 -15.16 -25.21 8.60
N HIS A 135 -14.95 -25.19 9.92
CA HIS A 135 -14.72 -26.34 10.82
C HIS A 135 -13.33 -26.99 10.92
N LYS A 136 -12.70 -26.70 12.08
CA LYS A 136 -11.95 -27.60 12.96
C LYS A 136 -11.23 -28.78 12.29
N THR A 137 -9.93 -28.62 12.03
CA THR A 137 -9.02 -29.76 11.90
C THR A 137 -7.93 -29.63 12.95
N MET A 138 -7.99 -30.50 13.96
CA MET A 138 -6.91 -30.74 14.93
C MET A 138 -5.62 -31.03 14.16
N GLY A 139 -4.51 -30.45 14.62
CA GLY A 139 -3.21 -30.62 14.00
C GLY A 139 -2.76 -32.09 14.04
N GLN A 140 -2.22 -32.58 12.92
CA GLN A 140 -1.49 -33.85 12.90
C GLN A 140 -0.06 -33.61 13.38
N LEU A 141 0.43 -34.52 14.23
CA LEU A 141 1.85 -34.56 14.58
C LEU A 141 2.66 -35.16 13.42
N ASN A 142 3.94 -34.86 13.40
CA ASN A 142 4.91 -35.10 12.31
C ASN A 142 5.03 -36.58 11.86
N ASN A 143 4.41 -37.52 12.58
CA ASN A 143 4.39 -38.96 12.29
C ASN A 143 3.01 -39.49 11.88
N GLY A 144 2.08 -38.61 11.47
CA GLY A 144 0.81 -39.03 10.85
C GLY A 144 -0.22 -39.65 11.82
N VAL A 145 -0.02 -39.52 13.14
CA VAL A 145 -1.01 -39.98 14.13
C VAL A 145 -1.95 -38.83 14.48
N ALA A 146 -3.26 -39.10 14.45
CA ALA A 146 -4.29 -38.15 14.85
C ALA A 146 -4.27 -37.94 16.38
N GLN A 147 -4.36 -36.69 16.81
CA GLN A 147 -4.53 -36.34 18.21
C GLN A 147 -5.97 -36.74 18.63
N VAL A 148 -6.10 -37.58 19.66
CA VAL A 148 -7.38 -37.86 20.33
C VAL A 148 -7.68 -36.77 21.34
#